data_AF-A0A432WUF1-F1
#
_entry.id   AF-A0A432WUF1-F1
#
_cell.length_a   1.000
_cell.length_b   1.000
_cell.length_c   1.000
_cell.angle_alpha   90.00
_cell.angle_beta   90.00
_cell.angle_gamma   90.00
#
_symmetry.space_group_name_H-M   'P 1'
#
loop_
_entity.id
_entity.type
_entity.pdbx_description
1 polymer ?
#
loop_
_entity_poly.entity_id
_entity_poly.type
_entity_poly.pdbx_seq_one_letter_code
_entity_poly.pdbx_strand_id
1 'polypeptide(L)'
;MLRRPTVLCAFAALFLGLIWLFYIEIFSFESPPENVEENTLSLPDVRLDAVSRERSSTELDRLDLVDSNNVEINLEQFRGLRKGELMKKLIETNSVTTEVLIGLVENGFIDINEILRDDHPQGSDHYTPLYAALVAGTSTEEQLELFLDYGAHIDPSLEAWHYIISKQEGPTADLLIRNAYYDHKQIWRIAELAYDFGNMDLFTHLLTDDVLPAEKIDSLIELTLADVKRNQALGAPSSQTLNQIQHLKALTLLNSEQYLMLLSLEEQIIQEHKRE
;
A
#
# COMPACT_ATOMS: atom_id res chain seq x y z
N MET A 1 11.64 -45.66 18.12
CA MET A 1 12.17 -44.55 17.29
C MET A 1 11.01 -43.99 16.48
N LEU A 2 10.96 -42.67 16.33
CA LEU A 2 9.95 -41.84 15.63
C LEU A 2 8.58 -41.68 16.31
N ARG A 3 7.93 -40.51 16.31
CA ARG A 3 8.31 -39.07 16.36
C ARG A 3 6.95 -38.35 16.49
N ARG A 4 6.81 -37.39 17.41
CA ARG A 4 5.57 -36.62 17.67
C ARG A 4 5.44 -35.45 16.66
N PRO A 5 4.33 -35.27 15.92
CA PRO A 5 4.12 -34.13 15.03
C PRO A 5 3.18 -33.05 15.59
N THR A 6 2.86 -33.03 16.88
CA THR A 6 1.80 -32.15 17.42
C THR A 6 2.25 -30.76 17.87
N VAL A 7 3.54 -30.46 17.90
CA VAL A 7 4.03 -29.16 18.43
C VAL A 7 3.99 -28.06 17.36
N LEU A 8 4.15 -28.39 16.07
CA LEU A 8 4.28 -27.38 15.01
C LEU A 8 2.96 -26.67 14.69
N CYS A 9 1.82 -27.37 14.75
CA CYS A 9 0.50 -26.76 14.49
C CYS A 9 0.05 -25.79 15.59
N ALA A 10 0.53 -25.96 16.82
CA ALA A 10 0.18 -25.06 17.93
C ALA A 10 0.85 -23.68 17.79
N PHE A 11 2.05 -23.62 17.22
CA PHE A 11 2.76 -22.35 17.01
C PHE A 11 2.17 -21.54 15.84
N ALA A 12 1.74 -22.19 14.76
CA ALA A 12 1.11 -21.50 13.63
C ALA A 12 -0.24 -20.84 13.99
N ALA A 13 -1.04 -21.49 14.85
CA ALA A 13 -2.32 -20.94 15.31
C ALA A 13 -2.15 -19.74 16.25
N LEU A 14 -1.11 -19.73 17.09
CA LEU A 14 -0.79 -18.59 17.96
C LEU A 14 -0.25 -17.39 17.18
N PHE A 15 0.51 -17.63 16.10
CA PHE A 15 1.07 -16.57 15.26
C PHE A 15 -0.01 -15.85 14.44
N LEU A 16 -0.97 -16.61 13.88
CA LEU A 16 -2.11 -16.04 13.16
C LEU A 16 -3.10 -15.30 14.09
N GLY A 17 -3.27 -15.77 15.33
CA GLY A 17 -4.09 -15.07 16.33
C GLY A 17 -3.52 -13.72 16.75
N LEU A 18 -2.19 -13.59 16.83
CA LEU A 18 -1.53 -12.32 17.12
C LEU A 18 -1.63 -11.34 15.95
N ILE A 19 -1.48 -11.80 14.70
CA ILE A 19 -1.67 -10.95 13.52
C ILE A 19 -3.13 -10.45 13.42
N TRP A 20 -4.11 -11.27 13.80
CA TRP A 20 -5.53 -10.87 13.81
C TRP A 20 -5.85 -9.84 14.91
N LEU A 21 -5.25 -9.97 16.10
CA LEU A 21 -5.40 -8.97 17.17
C LEU A 21 -4.75 -7.63 16.79
N PHE A 22 -3.64 -7.64 16.06
CA PHE A 22 -3.00 -6.43 15.52
C PHE A 22 -3.82 -5.73 14.42
N TYR A 23 -4.63 -6.47 13.65
CA TYR A 23 -5.48 -5.88 12.61
C TYR A 23 -6.72 -5.16 13.19
N ILE A 24 -7.26 -5.64 14.31
CA ILE A 24 -8.44 -5.03 14.96
C ILE A 24 -8.08 -3.71 15.64
N GLU A 25 -6.88 -3.60 16.25
CA GLU A 25 -6.48 -2.38 16.96
C GLU A 25 -6.13 -1.21 16.03
N ILE A 26 -5.73 -1.48 14.78
CA ILE A 26 -5.44 -0.45 13.77
C ILE A 26 -6.72 0.09 13.09
N PHE A 27 -7.81 -0.69 13.03
CA PHE A 27 -9.03 -0.34 12.30
C PHE A 27 -10.27 -0.03 13.15
N SER A 28 -10.19 -0.07 14.49
CA SER A 28 -11.24 0.51 15.35
C SER A 28 -11.14 2.04 15.42
N PHE A 29 -11.21 2.70 14.26
CA PHE A 29 -11.63 4.10 14.18
C PHE A 29 -13.15 4.10 14.00
N GLU A 30 -13.83 4.23 15.13
CA GLU A 30 -15.28 4.39 15.21
C GLU A 30 -15.67 5.67 14.45
N SER A 31 -16.32 5.50 13.30
CA SER A 31 -16.82 6.61 12.50
C SER A 31 -17.86 7.38 13.32
N PRO A 32 -17.78 8.72 13.42
CA PRO A 32 -18.79 9.48 14.13
C PRO A 32 -20.15 9.35 13.43
N PRO A 33 -21.27 9.29 14.16
CA PRO A 33 -22.60 9.13 13.57
C PRO A 33 -22.97 10.38 12.77
N GLU A 34 -23.12 10.21 11.45
CA GLU A 34 -23.59 11.21 10.52
C GLU A 34 -25.12 11.39 10.69
N ASN A 35 -25.53 12.39 11.46
CA ASN A 35 -26.91 12.88 11.44
C ASN A 35 -27.08 13.80 10.23
N VAL A 36 -27.46 13.23 9.08
CA VAL A 36 -27.99 14.00 7.95
C VAL A 36 -29.50 14.10 8.12
N GLU A 37 -29.97 15.27 8.55
CA GLU A 37 -31.37 15.66 8.41
C GLU A 37 -31.68 15.83 6.91
N GLU A 38 -32.47 14.91 6.36
CA GLU A 38 -33.13 15.06 5.06
C GLU A 38 -34.04 16.28 5.08
N ASN A 39 -33.58 17.41 4.53
CA ASN A 39 -34.44 18.54 4.23
C ASN A 39 -34.87 18.45 2.77
N THR A 40 -36.04 17.86 2.58
CA THR A 40 -36.78 17.83 1.32
C THR A 40 -37.17 19.25 0.90
N LEU A 41 -36.58 19.75 -0.20
CA LEU A 41 -37.15 20.87 -0.94
C LEU A 41 -37.37 20.48 -2.40
N SER A 42 -38.64 20.36 -2.74
CA SER A 42 -39.17 20.05 -4.05
C SER A 42 -39.14 21.26 -4.98
N LEU A 43 -39.16 20.96 -6.30
CA LEU A 43 -39.59 21.74 -7.48
C LEU A 43 -38.48 22.34 -8.36
N PRO A 44 -38.71 22.58 -9.68
CA PRO A 44 -39.69 21.99 -10.59
C PRO A 44 -39.09 21.46 -11.91
N ASP A 45 -39.91 20.67 -12.60
CA ASP A 45 -39.74 20.12 -13.94
C ASP A 45 -39.68 21.24 -15.01
N VAL A 46 -38.57 21.33 -15.75
CA VAL A 46 -38.43 22.19 -16.95
C VAL A 46 -37.82 21.37 -18.07
N ARG A 47 -38.69 20.93 -18.99
CA ARG A 47 -38.34 20.52 -20.35
C ARG A 47 -37.90 21.72 -21.18
N LEU A 48 -36.81 21.58 -21.95
CA LEU A 48 -36.65 22.26 -23.24
C LEU A 48 -35.56 21.61 -24.10
N ASP A 49 -36.04 20.99 -25.17
CA ASP A 49 -35.53 20.80 -26.53
C ASP A 49 -34.04 20.99 -26.89
N ALA A 50 -33.60 20.03 -27.71
CA ALA A 50 -32.40 20.07 -28.54
C ALA A 50 -32.39 21.25 -29.54
N VAL A 51 -31.18 21.73 -29.90
CA VAL A 51 -30.73 21.97 -31.29
C VAL A 51 -29.29 22.53 -31.32
N SER A 52 -28.50 21.97 -32.23
CA SER A 52 -27.13 22.31 -32.63
C SER A 52 -26.88 23.76 -33.07
N ARG A 53 -25.68 24.31 -32.79
CA ARG A 53 -24.72 24.81 -33.81
C ARG A 53 -23.47 25.52 -33.23
N GLU A 54 -22.31 25.09 -33.75
CA GLU A 54 -21.14 25.84 -34.26
C GLU A 54 -20.45 26.97 -33.46
N ARG A 55 -19.15 26.72 -33.20
CA ARG A 55 -17.95 27.59 -33.31
C ARG A 55 -18.01 29.05 -32.81
N SER A 56 -17.10 29.40 -31.88
CA SER A 56 -16.00 30.35 -32.15
C SER A 56 -15.09 30.51 -30.93
N SER A 57 -13.79 30.42 -31.15
CA SER A 57 -12.72 30.91 -30.29
C SER A 57 -12.78 32.43 -30.11
N THR A 58 -12.70 32.95 -28.88
CA THR A 58 -11.66 33.89 -28.37
C THR A 58 -11.99 34.41 -26.97
N GLU A 59 -10.93 34.67 -26.21
CA GLU A 59 -10.80 35.56 -25.04
C GLU A 59 -11.39 35.08 -23.69
N LEU A 60 -10.56 34.71 -22.73
CA LEU A 60 -9.93 35.63 -21.75
C LEU A 60 -10.98 36.42 -20.96
N ASP A 61 -11.61 35.77 -19.98
CA ASP A 61 -11.72 36.35 -18.63
C ASP A 61 -12.24 35.31 -17.62
N ARG A 62 -11.73 35.41 -16.38
CA ARG A 62 -12.22 34.83 -15.11
C ARG A 62 -11.77 33.41 -14.79
N LEU A 63 -10.81 33.20 -13.88
CA LEU A 63 -10.66 33.57 -12.46
C LEU A 63 -10.86 32.32 -11.60
N ASP A 64 -9.77 31.92 -10.96
CA ASP A 64 -9.66 31.42 -9.59
C ASP A 64 -10.74 30.47 -9.10
N LEU A 65 -10.51 29.16 -9.28
CA LEU A 65 -10.95 28.12 -8.36
C LEU A 65 -9.98 26.93 -8.42
N VAL A 66 -8.73 27.15 -8.06
CA VAL A 66 -7.96 26.10 -7.38
C VAL A 66 -7.64 26.67 -6.01
N ASP A 67 -8.69 26.69 -5.17
CA ASP A 67 -8.54 26.86 -3.74
C ASP A 67 -7.89 25.57 -3.23
N SER A 68 -6.56 25.48 -3.43
CA SER A 68 -5.73 24.61 -2.62
C SER A 68 -6.00 25.05 -1.20
N ASN A 69 -6.78 24.26 -0.46
CA ASN A 69 -6.99 24.39 0.97
C ASN A 69 -5.63 24.41 1.67
N ASN A 70 -4.98 25.57 1.65
CA ASN A 70 -3.78 25.89 2.40
C ASN A 70 -4.29 26.17 3.81
N VAL A 71 -4.70 25.09 4.48
CA VAL A 71 -4.83 25.10 5.94
C VAL A 71 -3.43 25.43 6.41
N GLU A 72 -3.20 26.67 6.84
CA GLU A 72 -1.93 27.11 7.40
C GLU A 72 -1.66 26.25 8.64
N ILE A 73 -0.89 25.18 8.47
CA ILE A 73 -0.62 24.26 9.56
C ILE A 73 0.32 24.97 10.53
N ASN A 74 -0.20 25.30 11.69
CA ASN A 74 0.60 25.92 12.74
C ASN A 74 1.61 24.90 13.30
N LEU A 75 2.82 24.88 12.75
CA LEU A 75 3.89 23.97 13.15
C LEU A 75 4.47 24.29 14.54
N GLU A 76 4.30 25.52 15.04
CA GLU A 76 4.83 25.95 16.33
C GLU A 76 4.33 25.11 17.49
N GLN A 77 3.15 24.50 17.34
CA GLN A 77 2.59 23.62 18.36
C GLN A 77 3.43 22.35 18.58
N PHE A 78 4.34 22.01 17.66
CA PHE A 78 5.23 20.85 17.72
C PHE A 78 6.64 21.20 18.18
N ARG A 79 6.97 22.50 18.28
CA ARG A 79 8.31 22.96 18.65
C ARG A 79 8.71 22.45 20.03
N GLY A 80 9.88 21.81 20.10
CA GLY A 80 10.50 21.38 21.37
C GLY A 80 9.84 20.18 22.05
N LEU A 81 8.87 19.52 21.40
CA LEU A 81 8.32 18.26 21.88
C LEU A 81 9.36 17.15 21.74
N ARG A 82 9.37 16.21 22.70
CA ARG A 82 10.17 14.98 22.56
C ARG A 82 9.47 14.05 21.57
N LYS A 83 10.23 13.14 20.94
CA LYS A 83 9.75 12.12 19.98
C LYS A 83 8.37 11.52 20.29
N GLY A 84 8.21 10.91 21.47
CA GLY A 84 6.95 10.28 21.87
C GLY A 84 5.80 11.28 22.06
N GLU A 85 6.08 12.50 22.53
CA GLU A 85 5.09 13.58 22.67
C GLU A 85 4.69 14.14 21.30
N LEU A 86 5.66 14.29 20.41
CA LEU A 86 5.46 14.72 19.04
C LEU A 86 4.53 13.75 18.30
N MET A 87 4.88 12.45 18.28
CA MET A 87 4.06 11.46 17.58
C MET A 87 2.67 11.33 18.18
N LYS A 88 2.56 11.33 19.51
CA LYS A 88 1.26 11.34 20.18
C LYS A 88 0.43 12.54 19.73
N LYS A 89 1.01 13.74 19.71
CA LYS A 89 0.31 14.95 19.28
C LYS A 89 -0.08 14.90 17.81
N LEU A 90 0.81 14.46 16.92
CA LEU A 90 0.52 14.30 15.50
C LEU A 90 -0.64 13.34 15.25
N ILE A 91 -0.73 12.25 16.02
CA ILE A 91 -1.85 11.30 15.95
C ILE A 91 -3.13 11.93 16.51
N GLU A 92 -3.06 12.56 17.69
CA GLU A 92 -4.22 13.23 18.33
C GLU A 92 -4.81 14.34 17.45
N THR A 93 -3.99 15.04 16.68
CA THR A 93 -4.43 16.12 15.78
C THR A 93 -4.70 15.62 14.35
N ASN A 94 -4.62 14.31 14.09
CA ASN A 94 -4.71 13.73 12.75
C ASN A 94 -3.82 14.45 11.71
N SER A 95 -2.60 14.79 12.12
CA SER A 95 -1.65 15.62 11.37
C SER A 95 -0.41 14.84 10.93
N VAL A 96 -0.47 13.50 10.92
CA VAL A 96 0.54 12.66 10.27
C VAL A 96 0.33 12.74 8.76
N THR A 97 0.61 13.90 8.18
CA THR A 97 0.58 14.12 6.73
C THR A 97 1.98 14.44 6.22
N THR A 98 2.18 14.20 4.94
CA THR A 98 3.45 14.44 4.23
C THR A 98 3.91 15.90 4.38
N GLU A 99 3.00 16.85 4.22
CA GLU A 99 3.27 18.30 4.32
C GLU A 99 3.74 18.69 5.73
N VAL A 100 3.09 18.14 6.76
CA VAL A 100 3.48 18.40 8.15
C VAL A 100 4.87 17.85 8.42
N LEU A 101 5.13 16.60 8.02
CA LEU A 101 6.41 15.96 8.24
C LEU A 101 7.55 16.69 7.53
N ILE A 102 7.35 17.14 6.28
CA ILE A 102 8.31 17.99 5.56
C ILE A 102 8.52 19.30 6.31
N GLY A 103 7.44 20.00 6.70
CA GLY A 103 7.55 21.27 7.42
C GLY A 103 8.28 21.14 8.76
N LEU A 104 8.10 20.05 9.49
CA LEU A 104 8.82 19.78 10.74
C LEU A 104 10.33 19.60 10.50
N VAL A 105 10.72 18.93 9.40
CA VAL A 105 12.12 18.77 9.00
C VAL A 105 12.71 20.12 8.58
N GLU A 106 12.03 20.87 7.70
CA GLU A 106 12.50 22.17 7.18
C GLU A 106 12.75 23.19 8.31
N ASN A 107 11.92 23.16 9.35
CA ASN A 107 12.05 24.03 10.52
C ASN A 107 13.02 23.49 11.59
N GLY A 108 13.63 22.32 11.35
CA GLY A 108 14.57 21.68 12.27
C GLY A 108 13.93 21.24 13.60
N PHE A 109 12.62 20.98 13.60
CA PHE A 109 11.92 20.46 14.79
C PHE A 109 12.15 18.96 14.96
N ILE A 110 12.43 18.26 13.85
CA ILE A 110 12.89 16.87 13.82
C ILE A 110 14.04 16.70 12.84
N ASP A 111 14.88 15.68 13.08
CA ASP A 111 15.87 15.23 12.10
C ASP A 111 15.20 14.40 10.98
N ILE A 112 15.72 14.51 9.77
CA ILE A 112 15.21 13.81 8.57
C ILE A 112 15.22 12.28 8.72
N ASN A 113 16.11 11.74 9.55
CA ASN A 113 16.23 10.31 9.86
C ASN A 113 15.87 10.02 11.33
N GLU A 114 15.15 10.93 11.99
CA GLU A 114 14.72 10.74 13.36
C GLU A 114 13.75 9.57 13.46
N ILE A 115 14.10 8.56 14.24
CA ILE A 115 13.16 7.48 14.56
C ILE A 115 12.03 8.07 15.41
N LEU A 116 10.81 8.07 14.84
CA LEU A 116 9.64 8.72 15.44
C LEU A 116 8.86 7.77 16.37
N ARG A 117 8.96 6.45 16.16
CA ARG A 117 8.34 5.43 17.03
C ARG A 117 9.41 4.61 17.75
N ASP A 118 9.30 4.47 19.06
CA ASP A 118 10.17 3.64 19.90
C ASP A 118 9.38 2.57 20.68
N ASP A 119 8.10 2.42 20.38
CA ASP A 119 7.13 1.62 21.13
C ASP A 119 7.07 0.14 20.71
N HIS A 120 7.82 -0.27 19.70
CA HIS A 120 7.76 -1.65 19.20
C HIS A 120 8.79 -2.57 19.90
N PRO A 121 8.38 -3.73 20.45
CA PRO A 121 9.27 -4.64 21.17
C PRO A 121 10.47 -5.18 20.38
N GLN A 122 10.40 -5.14 19.05
CA GLN A 122 11.48 -5.55 18.14
C GLN A 122 12.24 -4.38 17.52
N GLY A 123 12.01 -3.15 18.01
CA GLY A 123 12.50 -1.92 17.39
C GLY A 123 11.60 -1.44 16.26
N SER A 124 11.63 -0.13 16.04
CA SER A 124 10.95 0.60 14.94
C SER A 124 11.97 1.46 14.21
N ASP A 125 13.19 0.93 14.05
CA ASP A 125 14.37 1.64 13.55
C ASP A 125 14.24 2.11 12.09
N HIS A 126 13.15 1.74 11.42
CA HIS A 126 12.78 2.17 10.08
C HIS A 126 11.74 3.31 10.06
N TYR A 127 11.10 3.63 11.20
CA TYR A 127 9.97 4.56 11.25
C TYR A 127 10.44 6.02 11.31
N THR A 128 11.07 6.46 10.21
CA THR A 128 11.54 7.82 9.94
C THR A 128 10.41 8.70 9.36
N PRO A 129 10.60 10.03 9.24
CA PRO A 129 9.66 10.91 8.56
C PRO A 129 9.25 10.43 7.15
N LEU A 130 10.21 10.01 6.31
CA LEU A 130 9.92 9.46 4.99
C LEU A 130 9.04 8.20 5.09
N TYR A 131 9.39 7.27 5.99
CA TYR A 131 8.60 6.06 6.18
C TYR A 131 7.17 6.37 6.65
N ALA A 132 7.02 7.31 7.59
CA ALA A 132 5.72 7.76 8.07
C ALA A 132 4.87 8.40 6.96
N ALA A 133 5.48 9.17 6.07
CA ALA A 133 4.82 9.77 4.91
C ALA A 133 4.33 8.71 3.91
N LEU A 134 5.09 7.63 3.70
CA LEU A 134 4.67 6.50 2.87
C LEU A 134 3.51 5.72 3.53
N VAL A 135 3.54 5.55 4.86
CA VAL A 135 2.45 4.91 5.60
C VAL A 135 1.16 5.73 5.57
N ALA A 136 1.26 7.07 5.59
CA ALA A 136 0.10 7.95 5.47
C ALA A 136 -0.59 7.84 4.09
N GLY A 137 0.15 7.45 3.04
CA GLY A 137 -0.40 7.16 1.72
C GLY A 137 -0.87 8.39 0.92
N THR A 138 -0.57 9.60 1.38
CA THR A 138 -0.98 10.85 0.72
C THR A 138 0.15 11.56 -0.01
N SER A 139 1.35 10.97 -0.03
CA SER A 139 2.55 11.63 -0.56
C SER A 139 2.57 11.63 -2.10
N THR A 140 2.83 12.78 -2.70
CA THR A 140 3.18 12.87 -4.13
C THR A 140 4.64 12.49 -4.37
N GLU A 141 5.03 12.18 -5.61
CA GLU A 141 6.41 11.87 -5.95
C GLU A 141 7.35 13.04 -5.61
N GLU A 142 6.95 14.28 -5.90
CA GLU A 142 7.73 15.48 -5.59
C GLU A 142 7.96 15.65 -4.09
N GLN A 143 6.96 15.32 -3.26
CA GLN A 143 7.09 15.38 -1.81
C GLN A 143 8.05 14.30 -1.29
N LEU A 144 8.05 13.12 -1.90
CA LEU A 144 9.00 12.05 -1.56
C LEU A 144 10.42 12.40 -1.99
N GLU A 145 10.60 13.04 -3.15
CA GLU A 145 11.89 13.58 -3.60
C GLU A 145 12.44 14.60 -2.60
N LEU A 146 11.61 15.48 -2.02
CA LEU A 146 12.07 16.43 -0.99
C LEU A 146 12.68 15.73 0.24
N PHE A 147 12.08 14.64 0.72
CA PHE A 147 12.68 13.87 1.81
C PHE A 147 14.06 13.33 1.43
N LEU A 148 14.19 12.80 0.21
CA LEU A 148 15.44 12.23 -0.30
C LEU A 148 16.51 13.31 -0.50
N ASP A 149 16.12 14.48 -1.00
CA ASP A 149 16.99 15.66 -1.15
C ASP A 149 17.48 16.18 0.20
N TYR A 150 16.67 16.07 1.25
CA TYR A 150 17.08 16.35 2.63
C TYR A 150 17.95 15.27 3.26
N GLY A 151 18.20 14.17 2.55
CA GLY A 151 19.07 13.09 3.02
C GLY A 151 18.35 12.01 3.81
N ALA A 152 17.05 11.80 3.58
CA ALA A 152 16.35 10.65 4.11
C ALA A 152 17.03 9.35 3.66
N HIS A 153 17.32 8.49 4.63
CA HIS A 153 17.97 7.22 4.44
C HIS A 153 16.94 6.09 4.39
N ILE A 154 17.08 5.25 3.37
CA ILE A 154 16.34 4.00 3.23
C ILE A 154 17.36 2.89 3.48
N ASP A 155 17.13 2.08 4.51
CA ASP A 155 18.01 0.95 4.83
C ASP A 155 17.48 -0.33 4.18
N PRO A 156 18.11 -0.82 3.10
CA PRO A 156 17.65 -2.00 2.38
C PRO A 156 17.90 -3.32 3.14
N SER A 157 18.53 -3.29 4.31
CA SER A 157 18.65 -4.46 5.19
C SER A 157 17.40 -4.69 6.06
N LEU A 158 16.52 -3.69 6.18
CA LEU A 158 15.32 -3.76 7.01
C LEU A 158 14.10 -4.19 6.17
N GLU A 159 13.49 -5.31 6.55
CA GLU A 159 12.34 -5.88 5.83
C GLU A 159 11.12 -4.94 5.77
N ALA A 160 10.98 -4.03 6.75
CA ALA A 160 9.92 -3.02 6.74
C ALA A 160 9.96 -2.12 5.50
N TRP A 161 11.17 -1.79 5.01
CA TRP A 161 11.31 -1.01 3.77
C TRP A 161 10.86 -1.82 2.55
N HIS A 162 11.14 -3.12 2.49
CA HIS A 162 10.64 -3.96 1.40
C HIS A 162 9.12 -4.00 1.39
N TYR A 163 8.52 -4.15 2.59
CA TYR A 163 7.08 -4.19 2.78
C TYR A 163 6.41 -2.89 2.31
N ILE A 164 6.88 -1.72 2.74
CA ILE A 164 6.24 -0.46 2.36
C ILE A 164 6.42 -0.15 0.87
N ILE A 165 7.60 -0.44 0.28
CA ILE A 165 7.89 -0.23 -1.15
C ILE A 165 6.99 -1.11 -2.02
N SER A 166 6.78 -2.37 -1.63
CA SER A 166 5.95 -3.33 -2.39
C SER A 166 4.47 -2.95 -2.54
N LYS A 167 4.02 -1.95 -1.75
CA LYS A 167 2.66 -1.40 -1.81
C LYS A 167 2.57 -0.11 -2.63
N GLN A 168 3.69 0.42 -3.09
CA GLN A 168 3.72 1.67 -3.84
C GLN A 168 3.44 1.42 -5.33
N GLU A 169 3.09 2.49 -6.02
CA GLU A 169 3.02 2.52 -7.48
C GLU A 169 4.44 2.45 -8.09
N GLY A 170 4.52 2.00 -9.35
CA GLY A 170 5.80 1.81 -10.06
C GLY A 170 6.78 2.99 -9.97
N PRO A 171 6.39 4.24 -10.31
CA PRO A 171 7.27 5.39 -10.25
C PRO A 171 7.83 5.67 -8.83
N THR A 172 6.96 5.61 -7.82
CA THR A 172 7.35 5.78 -6.42
C THR A 172 8.29 4.67 -5.96
N ALA A 173 7.99 3.42 -6.31
CA ALA A 173 8.86 2.29 -5.98
C ALA A 173 10.24 2.45 -6.64
N ASP A 174 10.30 2.85 -7.91
CA ASP A 174 11.55 3.11 -8.63
C ASP A 174 12.38 4.22 -7.99
N LEU A 175 11.74 5.30 -7.56
CA LEU A 175 12.41 6.38 -6.84
C LEU A 175 13.08 5.85 -5.58
N LEU A 176 12.36 5.09 -4.76
CA LEU A 176 12.86 4.54 -3.49
C LEU A 176 13.96 3.49 -3.72
N ILE A 177 13.76 2.58 -4.67
CA ILE A 177 14.71 1.50 -5.02
C ILE A 177 16.05 2.09 -5.49
N ARG A 178 16.00 3.08 -6.39
CA ARG A 178 17.20 3.73 -6.94
C ARG A 178 17.99 4.48 -5.87
N ASN A 179 17.31 5.22 -4.99
CA ASN A 179 17.97 6.01 -3.94
C ASN A 179 18.58 5.15 -2.83
N ALA A 180 18.02 3.97 -2.58
CA ALA A 180 18.50 3.05 -1.55
C ALA A 180 19.55 2.04 -2.05
N TYR A 181 19.86 2.05 -3.36
CA TYR A 181 20.83 1.15 -3.99
C TYR A 181 20.55 -0.34 -3.75
N TYR A 182 19.28 -0.73 -3.85
CA TYR A 182 18.85 -2.12 -3.74
C TYR A 182 19.58 -3.03 -4.74
N ASP A 183 20.01 -4.21 -4.27
CA ASP A 183 20.53 -5.24 -5.16
C ASP A 183 19.41 -6.10 -5.77
N HIS A 184 19.75 -6.90 -6.79
CA HIS A 184 18.81 -7.80 -7.48
C HIS A 184 18.06 -8.75 -6.54
N LYS A 185 18.67 -9.22 -5.45
CA LYS A 185 18.01 -10.14 -4.51
C LYS A 185 16.97 -9.41 -3.69
N GLN A 186 17.27 -8.18 -3.29
CA GLN A 186 16.35 -7.36 -2.52
C GLN A 186 15.21 -6.82 -3.41
N ILE A 187 15.49 -6.44 -4.66
CA ILE A 187 14.44 -6.10 -5.66
C ILE A 187 13.51 -7.29 -5.87
N TRP A 188 14.07 -8.50 -6.03
CA TRP A 188 13.27 -9.72 -6.12
C TRP A 188 12.38 -9.93 -4.88
N ARG A 189 12.92 -9.68 -3.67
CA ARG A 189 12.13 -9.76 -2.43
C ARG A 189 10.98 -8.75 -2.40
N ILE A 190 11.18 -7.55 -2.92
CA ILE A 190 10.12 -6.54 -3.06
C ILE A 190 9.07 -7.02 -4.06
N ALA A 191 9.48 -7.62 -5.18
CA ALA A 191 8.57 -8.18 -6.17
C ALA A 191 7.72 -9.33 -5.57
N GLU A 192 8.32 -10.26 -4.84
CA GLU A 192 7.57 -11.31 -4.11
C GLU A 192 6.50 -10.71 -3.18
N LEU A 193 6.85 -9.66 -2.43
CA LEU A 193 5.89 -8.98 -1.56
C LEU A 193 4.80 -8.25 -2.35
N ALA A 194 5.13 -7.64 -3.48
CA ALA A 194 4.14 -6.99 -4.35
C ALA A 194 3.15 -8.03 -4.90
N TYR A 195 3.64 -9.21 -5.28
CA TYR A 195 2.82 -10.36 -5.66
C TYR A 195 1.88 -10.77 -4.52
N ASP A 196 2.41 -10.96 -3.32
CA ASP A 196 1.63 -11.34 -2.13
C ASP A 196 0.54 -10.30 -1.79
N PHE A 197 0.83 -9.01 -1.95
CA PHE A 197 -0.17 -7.93 -1.77
C PHE A 197 -1.12 -7.76 -2.96
N GLY A 198 -0.91 -8.50 -4.06
CA GLY A 198 -1.73 -8.39 -5.26
C GLY A 198 -1.46 -7.11 -6.06
N ASN A 199 -0.38 -6.40 -5.77
CA ASN A 199 0.11 -5.27 -6.56
C ASN A 199 0.79 -5.80 -7.84
N MET A 200 -0.03 -6.31 -8.75
CA MET A 200 0.44 -6.98 -9.96
C MET A 200 1.12 -6.01 -10.94
N ASP A 201 0.75 -4.73 -10.89
CA ASP A 201 1.37 -3.70 -11.71
C ASP A 201 2.83 -3.49 -11.29
N LEU A 202 3.09 -3.32 -9.98
CA LEU A 202 4.46 -3.23 -9.48
C LEU A 202 5.23 -4.55 -9.67
N PHE A 203 4.60 -5.70 -9.39
CA PHE A 203 5.24 -7.00 -9.61
C PHE A 203 5.72 -7.14 -11.06
N THR A 204 4.86 -6.81 -12.03
CA THR A 204 5.22 -6.88 -13.45
C THR A 204 6.33 -5.90 -13.80
N HIS A 205 6.22 -4.66 -13.30
CA HIS A 205 7.20 -3.59 -13.51
C HIS A 205 8.60 -3.95 -13.00
N LEU A 206 8.71 -4.54 -11.81
CA LEU A 206 9.99 -4.95 -11.24
C LEU A 206 10.62 -6.16 -11.94
N LEU A 207 9.85 -6.87 -12.78
CA LEU A 207 10.31 -8.02 -13.54
C LEU A 207 10.58 -7.72 -15.02
N THR A 208 10.27 -6.52 -15.49
CA THR A 208 10.51 -6.16 -16.90
C THR A 208 11.99 -6.11 -17.29
N ASP A 209 12.89 -5.92 -16.32
CA ASP A 209 14.34 -5.83 -16.54
C ASP A 209 15.13 -7.10 -16.16
N ASP A 210 14.53 -8.02 -15.41
CA ASP A 210 15.15 -9.28 -14.98
C ASP A 210 14.28 -10.48 -15.40
N VAL A 211 14.87 -11.43 -16.13
CA VAL A 211 14.22 -12.71 -16.42
C VAL A 211 13.95 -13.39 -15.08
N LEU A 212 12.67 -13.53 -14.72
CA LEU A 212 12.18 -14.39 -13.64
C LEU A 212 13.02 -15.68 -13.61
N PRO A 213 13.86 -15.90 -12.58
CA PRO A 213 14.60 -17.14 -12.49
C PRO A 213 13.60 -18.28 -12.46
N ALA A 214 13.77 -19.29 -13.31
CA ALA A 214 12.81 -20.39 -13.41
C ALA A 214 12.58 -21.08 -12.04
N GLU A 215 13.63 -21.11 -11.21
CA GLU A 215 13.60 -21.60 -9.82
C GLU A 215 12.67 -20.83 -8.88
N LYS A 216 12.27 -19.60 -9.24
CA LYS A 216 11.36 -18.76 -8.47
C LYS A 216 9.91 -18.89 -8.89
N ILE A 217 9.64 -19.38 -10.10
CA ILE A 217 8.29 -19.59 -10.61
C ILE A 217 7.57 -20.64 -9.76
N ASP A 218 8.26 -21.72 -9.38
CA ASP A 218 7.70 -22.74 -8.50
C ASP A 218 7.28 -22.17 -7.14
N SER A 219 8.09 -21.28 -6.56
CA SER A 219 7.74 -20.60 -5.29
C SER A 219 6.49 -19.73 -5.41
N LEU A 220 6.34 -18.99 -6.52
CA LEU A 220 5.14 -18.19 -6.75
C LEU A 220 3.90 -19.07 -6.90
N ILE A 221 4.00 -20.17 -7.67
CA ILE A 221 2.91 -21.14 -7.83
C ILE A 221 2.49 -21.74 -6.48
N GLU A 222 3.46 -22.11 -5.64
CA GLU A 222 3.19 -22.64 -4.29
C GLU A 222 2.48 -21.61 -3.40
N LEU A 223 2.88 -20.34 -3.46
CA LEU A 223 2.21 -19.24 -2.76
C LEU A 223 0.76 -19.07 -3.24
N THR A 224 0.53 -19.02 -4.56
CA THR A 224 -0.83 -18.92 -5.13
C THR A 224 -1.70 -20.09 -4.66
N LEU A 225 -1.16 -21.32 -4.69
CA LEU A 225 -1.87 -22.52 -4.25
C LEU A 225 -2.24 -22.45 -2.75
N ALA A 226 -1.36 -21.92 -1.92
CA ALA A 226 -1.62 -21.74 -0.50
C ALA A 226 -2.73 -20.71 -0.26
N ASP A 227 -2.73 -19.62 -1.03
CA ASP A 227 -3.75 -18.56 -0.95
C ASP A 227 -5.11 -19.03 -1.46
N VAL A 228 -5.18 -19.78 -2.56
CA VAL A 228 -6.43 -20.42 -3.02
C VAL A 228 -7.04 -21.28 -1.91
N LYS A 229 -6.23 -22.15 -1.29
CA LYS A 229 -6.70 -23.03 -0.21
C LYS A 229 -7.18 -22.22 1.01
N ARG A 230 -6.50 -21.12 1.34
CA ARG A 230 -6.90 -20.24 2.44
C ARG A 230 -8.23 -19.54 2.13
N ASN A 231 -8.38 -18.98 0.94
CA ASN A 231 -9.61 -18.27 0.54
C ASN A 231 -10.81 -19.21 0.46
N GLN A 232 -10.62 -20.44 -0.04
CA GLN A 232 -11.65 -21.49 -0.01
C GLN A 232 -12.09 -21.84 1.41
N ALA A 233 -11.16 -21.92 2.36
CA ALA A 233 -11.50 -22.19 3.76
C ALA A 233 -12.26 -21.04 4.43
N LEU A 234 -12.06 -19.81 3.95
CA LEU A 234 -12.68 -18.60 4.51
C LEU A 234 -13.96 -18.17 3.79
N GLY A 235 -14.28 -18.76 2.63
CA GLY A 235 -15.38 -18.30 1.78
C GLY A 235 -15.18 -16.86 1.29
N ALA A 236 -13.91 -16.44 1.10
CA ALA A 236 -13.56 -15.08 0.74
C ALA A 236 -13.39 -14.96 -0.79
N PRO A 237 -13.73 -13.79 -1.38
CA PRO A 237 -13.64 -13.58 -2.82
C PRO A 237 -12.20 -13.70 -3.32
N SER A 238 -12.06 -14.41 -4.43
CA SER A 238 -10.82 -14.88 -5.05
C SER A 238 -10.33 -14.02 -6.22
N SER A 239 -10.83 -12.79 -6.37
CA SER A 239 -10.49 -11.91 -7.51
C SER A 239 -9.00 -11.57 -7.59
N GLN A 240 -8.36 -11.27 -6.46
CA GLN A 240 -6.90 -11.05 -6.40
C GLN A 240 -6.14 -12.32 -6.80
N THR A 241 -6.54 -13.48 -6.25
CA THR A 241 -5.92 -14.77 -6.57
C THR A 241 -6.13 -15.16 -8.04
N LEU A 242 -7.27 -14.81 -8.62
CA LEU A 242 -7.54 -15.00 -10.04
C LEU A 242 -6.59 -14.17 -10.90
N ASN A 243 -6.37 -12.90 -10.58
CA ASN A 243 -5.41 -12.04 -11.29
C ASN A 243 -3.98 -12.61 -11.21
N GLN A 244 -3.57 -13.06 -10.03
CA GLN A 244 -2.30 -13.75 -9.81
C GLN A 244 -2.15 -15.01 -10.68
N ILE A 245 -3.18 -15.86 -10.75
CA ILE A 245 -3.20 -17.07 -11.60
C ILE A 245 -3.09 -16.70 -13.08
N GLN A 246 -3.86 -15.71 -13.54
CA GLN A 246 -3.85 -15.27 -14.93
C GLN A 246 -2.48 -14.72 -15.33
N HIS A 247 -1.84 -13.97 -14.44
CA HIS A 247 -0.50 -13.46 -14.67
C HIS A 247 0.53 -14.61 -14.75
N LEU A 248 0.51 -15.56 -13.81
CA LEU A 248 1.41 -16.72 -13.86
C LEU A 248 1.24 -17.49 -15.17
N LYS A 249 0.00 -17.72 -15.62
CA LYS A 249 -0.29 -18.40 -16.90
C LYS A 249 0.25 -17.69 -18.13
N ALA A 250 0.41 -16.37 -18.08
CA ALA A 250 0.97 -15.59 -19.17
C ALA A 250 2.50 -15.74 -19.29
N LEU A 251 3.16 -16.28 -18.26
CA LEU A 251 4.61 -16.50 -18.27
C LEU A 251 4.96 -17.63 -19.26
N THR A 252 5.91 -17.34 -20.16
CA THR A 252 6.37 -18.27 -21.20
C THR A 252 7.25 -19.41 -20.68
N LEU A 253 7.61 -19.36 -19.40
CA LEU A 253 8.53 -20.30 -18.74
C LEU A 253 7.81 -21.47 -18.05
N LEU A 254 6.48 -21.50 -18.02
CA LEU A 254 5.72 -22.59 -17.43
C LEU A 254 5.86 -23.87 -18.25
N ASN A 255 6.06 -24.99 -17.56
CA ASN A 255 5.90 -26.30 -18.17
C ASN A 255 4.39 -26.65 -18.31
N SER A 256 4.09 -27.67 -19.11
CA SER A 256 2.70 -28.06 -19.39
C SER A 256 1.91 -28.48 -18.14
N GLU A 257 2.56 -29.08 -17.15
CA GLU A 257 1.90 -29.50 -15.91
C GLU A 257 1.51 -28.30 -15.05
N GLN A 258 2.43 -27.36 -14.85
CA GLN A 258 2.18 -26.10 -14.14
C GLN A 258 1.05 -25.30 -14.80
N TYR A 259 1.09 -25.17 -16.14
CA TYR A 259 0.05 -24.44 -16.88
C TYR A 259 -1.34 -25.07 -16.71
N LEU A 260 -1.45 -26.40 -16.84
CA LEU A 260 -2.71 -27.12 -16.67
C LEU A 260 -3.24 -27.03 -15.24
N MET A 261 -2.35 -27.09 -14.24
CA MET A 261 -2.72 -26.91 -12.85
C MET A 261 -3.32 -25.52 -12.60
N LEU A 262 -2.65 -24.46 -13.07
CA LEU A 262 -3.15 -23.08 -12.94
C LEU A 262 -4.48 -22.88 -13.67
N LEU A 263 -4.65 -23.47 -14.86
CA LEU A 263 -5.93 -23.44 -15.59
C LEU A 263 -7.06 -24.09 -14.79
N SER A 264 -6.81 -25.25 -14.18
CA SER A 264 -7.81 -25.93 -13.35
C SER A 264 -8.22 -25.11 -12.12
N LEU A 265 -7.28 -24.38 -11.50
CA LEU A 265 -7.57 -23.52 -10.35
C LEU A 265 -8.41 -22.31 -10.75
N GLU A 266 -8.08 -21.67 -11.86
CA GLU A 266 -8.85 -20.57 -12.43
C GLU A 266 -10.30 -21.00 -12.70
N GLU A 267 -10.49 -22.15 -13.36
CA GLU A 267 -11.82 -22.69 -13.62
C GLU A 267 -12.61 -22.94 -12.33
N GLN A 268 -11.96 -23.50 -11.31
CA GLN A 268 -12.59 -23.74 -10.01
C GLN A 268 -13.08 -22.43 -9.38
N ILE A 269 -12.21 -21.42 -9.32
CA ILE A 269 -12.50 -20.09 -8.77
C ILE A 269 -13.68 -19.42 -9.49
N ILE A 270 -13.69 -19.46 -10.82
CA ILE A 270 -14.78 -18.87 -11.63
C ILE A 270 -16.11 -19.58 -11.37
N GLN A 271 -16.10 -20.90 -11.18
CA GLN A 271 -17.33 -21.65 -10.88
C GLN A 271 -17.86 -21.37 -9.48
N GLU A 272 -16.98 -21.15 -8.50
CA GLU A 272 -17.36 -20.75 -7.14
C GLU A 272 -18.05 -19.38 -7.17
N HIS A 273 -17.49 -18.39 -7.88
CA HIS A 273 -18.09 -17.05 -8.04
C HIS A 273 -19.47 -17.05 -8.71
N LYS A 274 -19.76 -18.02 -9.60
CA LYS A 274 -21.07 -18.11 -10.28
C LYS A 274 -22.18 -18.68 -9.40
N ARG A 275 -21.84 -19.27 -8.25
CA ARG A 275 -22.81 -19.92 -7.35
C ARG A 275 -23.30 -19.00 -6.24
N GLU A 276 -22.60 -17.89 -6.00
CA GLU A 276 -22.99 -16.80 -5.08
C GLU A 276 -23.96 -15.83 -5.76
#